data_AF-A0A829Q692-F1
#
_entry.id   AF-A0A829Q692-F1
#
_cell.length_a   1.000
_cell.length_b   1.000
_cell.length_c   1.000
_cell.angle_alpha   90.00
_cell.angle_beta   90.00
_cell.angle_gamma   90.00
#
_symmetry.space_group_name_H-M   'P 1'
#
loop_
_entity.id
_entity.type
_entity.pdbx_description
1 polymer ?
#
loop_
_entity_poly.entity_id
_entity_poly.type
_entity_poly.pdbx_seq_one_letter_code
_entity_poly.pdbx_strand_id
1 'polypeptide(L)'
;MHQGQSYQFPLGLGLVSQFFGRYFTPDEARALIAEQAAEITTADAANLEEKAISLIGRPLYEAFVKHYTAKQWQTDPVDLPAAVINRLPVRYTFDNRYFNDTYEGLPVDGYTAWLQNMAADDRIEVRLDTDWFQVRADLRAANPAAPVVYTGPLDRYFDYAEGRLGWRTLDFEVEVLDTGDFQGTPVMNYNDADVPYTRIHEFRHFHPERAYPTDKTVIMREFSRFAEGTDEPYYPINTESDRAILAAYRTRAKQETASAKVLFGGRLGTYQYLDMHMAIASALSMYDNVLAPHLADGAPLSGGDDNE
;
A
#
# COMPACT_ATOMS: atom_id res chain seq x y z
N MET A 1 -7.34 12.01 14.26
CA MET A 1 -7.21 12.52 15.65
C MET A 1 -5.97 13.38 15.70
N HIS A 2 -6.12 14.65 16.07
CA HIS A 2 -5.01 15.58 16.32
C HIS A 2 -5.35 16.44 17.55
N GLN A 3 -4.47 16.46 18.55
CA GLN A 3 -4.63 17.20 19.81
C GLN A 3 -6.01 16.98 20.47
N GLY A 4 -6.47 15.74 20.50
CA GLY A 4 -7.76 15.36 21.10
C GLY A 4 -9.01 15.75 20.29
N GLN A 5 -8.88 16.34 19.10
CA GLN A 5 -10.01 16.60 18.18
C GLN A 5 -10.03 15.67 16.95
N SER A 6 -11.21 15.13 16.63
CA SER A 6 -11.45 14.37 15.40
C SER A 6 -11.73 15.34 14.25
N TYR A 7 -10.88 15.29 13.22
CA TYR A 7 -11.01 16.12 12.03
C TYR A 7 -11.62 15.32 10.88
N GLN A 8 -12.45 15.98 10.07
CA GLN A 8 -12.82 15.49 8.75
C GLN A 8 -11.55 15.30 7.92
N PHE A 9 -11.50 14.24 7.12
CA PHE A 9 -10.34 13.86 6.34
C PHE A 9 -10.79 13.21 5.02
N PRO A 10 -10.08 13.34 3.89
CA PRO A 10 -8.81 14.03 3.66
C PRO A 10 -8.92 15.56 3.67
N LEU A 11 -7.86 16.28 3.25
CA LEU A 11 -7.87 17.73 3.19
C LEU A 11 -9.00 18.25 2.28
N GLY A 12 -9.91 19.01 2.88
CA GLY A 12 -11.08 19.60 2.25
C GLY A 12 -11.61 20.77 3.09
N LEU A 13 -12.72 21.38 2.66
CA LEU A 13 -13.32 22.51 3.38
C LEU A 13 -13.70 22.16 4.81
N GLY A 14 -14.08 20.90 5.06
CA GLY A 14 -14.33 20.38 6.41
C GLY A 14 -13.12 20.51 7.33
N LEU A 15 -11.98 19.92 6.91
CA LEU A 15 -10.73 19.98 7.66
C LEU A 15 -10.26 21.42 7.85
N VAL A 16 -10.24 22.21 6.76
CA VAL A 16 -9.82 23.62 6.78
C VAL A 16 -10.68 24.40 7.77
N SER A 17 -11.99 24.23 7.74
CA SER A 17 -12.88 24.97 8.64
C SER A 17 -12.69 24.59 10.10
N GLN A 18 -12.47 23.29 10.40
CA GLN A 18 -12.21 22.83 11.76
C GLN A 18 -10.86 23.32 12.28
N PHE A 19 -9.81 23.26 11.47
CA PHE A 19 -8.45 23.60 11.88
C PHE A 19 -8.25 25.11 12.05
N PHE A 20 -8.77 25.92 11.13
CA PHE A 20 -8.66 27.38 11.19
C PHE A 20 -9.82 28.06 11.94
N GLY A 21 -10.75 27.28 12.51
CA GLY A 21 -11.76 27.75 13.46
C GLY A 21 -12.92 28.57 12.90
N ARG A 22 -13.09 28.62 11.57
CA ARG A 22 -14.23 29.28 10.91
C ARG A 22 -14.48 28.69 9.53
N TYR A 23 -15.66 28.95 8.97
CA TYR A 23 -15.96 28.58 7.59
C TYR A 23 -15.08 29.33 6.56
N PHE A 24 -14.72 28.62 5.49
CA PHE A 24 -14.10 29.15 4.28
C PHE A 24 -14.88 28.69 3.06
N THR A 25 -15.23 29.62 2.17
CA THR A 25 -15.69 29.31 0.82
C THR A 25 -14.57 28.61 0.02
N PRO A 26 -14.89 27.93 -1.10
CA PRO A 26 -13.87 27.34 -1.97
C PRO A 26 -12.75 28.31 -2.36
N ASP A 27 -13.08 29.55 -2.73
CA ASP A 27 -12.09 30.54 -3.16
C ASP A 27 -11.25 31.09 -2.00
N GLU A 28 -11.86 31.32 -0.83
CA GLU A 28 -11.12 31.71 0.37
C GLU A 28 -10.16 30.59 0.82
N ALA A 29 -10.59 29.33 0.74
CA ALA A 29 -9.73 28.20 1.06
C ALA A 29 -8.57 28.07 0.06
N ARG A 30 -8.79 28.28 -1.24
CA ARG A 30 -7.71 28.32 -2.25
C ARG A 30 -6.71 29.42 -1.95
N ALA A 31 -7.19 30.62 -1.64
CA ALA A 31 -6.33 31.75 -1.31
C ALA A 31 -5.51 31.47 -0.03
N LEU A 32 -6.15 30.93 1.01
CA LEU A 32 -5.47 30.55 2.26
C LEU A 32 -4.40 29.50 2.02
N ILE A 33 -4.72 28.40 1.32
CA ILE A 33 -3.75 27.33 1.07
C ILE A 33 -2.60 27.83 0.19
N ALA A 34 -2.88 28.64 -0.83
CA ALA A 34 -1.84 29.25 -1.66
C ALA A 34 -0.89 30.14 -0.84
N GLU A 35 -1.43 30.94 0.08
CA GLU A 35 -0.62 31.77 1.00
C GLU A 35 0.24 30.90 1.91
N GLN A 36 -0.34 29.87 2.53
CA GLN A 36 0.35 28.97 3.47
C GLN A 36 1.40 28.08 2.79
N ALA A 37 1.21 27.77 1.51
CA ALA A 37 2.10 26.93 0.70
C ALA A 37 3.16 27.73 -0.07
N ALA A 38 3.10 29.06 -0.06
CA ALA A 38 3.96 29.95 -0.85
C ALA A 38 5.46 29.85 -0.49
N GLU A 39 5.80 29.18 0.63
CA GLU A 39 7.18 28.94 1.05
C GLU A 39 7.97 28.12 0.02
N ILE A 40 7.30 27.17 -0.68
CA ILE A 40 7.97 26.20 -1.55
C ILE A 40 7.19 26.05 -2.86
N THR A 41 7.86 26.25 -4.00
CA THR A 41 7.28 25.94 -5.31
C THR A 41 7.22 24.42 -5.49
N THR A 42 6.06 23.89 -5.84
CA THR A 42 5.83 22.43 -6.01
C THR A 42 6.76 21.75 -7.04
N ALA A 43 7.30 22.51 -8.00
CA ALA A 43 8.24 22.03 -9.00
C ALA A 43 9.67 21.85 -8.44
N ASP A 44 10.02 22.58 -7.39
CA ASP A 44 11.36 22.60 -6.80
C ASP A 44 11.49 21.61 -5.62
N ALA A 45 10.37 21.07 -5.13
CA ALA A 45 10.32 20.15 -4.00
C ALA A 45 11.10 18.84 -4.27
N ALA A 46 12.14 18.59 -3.48
CA ALA A 46 13.04 17.46 -3.61
C ALA A 46 12.62 16.23 -2.77
N ASN A 47 11.87 16.45 -1.69
CA ASN A 47 11.47 15.40 -0.74
C ASN A 47 9.99 15.50 -0.34
N LEU A 48 9.53 14.60 0.53
CA LEU A 48 8.14 14.52 0.97
C LEU A 48 7.73 15.76 1.77
N GLU A 49 8.56 16.23 2.71
CA GLU A 49 8.27 17.43 3.52
C GLU A 49 8.00 18.64 2.61
N GLU A 50 8.96 18.96 1.73
CA GLU A 50 8.85 20.10 0.81
C GLU A 50 7.65 19.96 -0.11
N LYS A 51 7.41 18.75 -0.63
CA LYS A 51 6.26 18.49 -1.51
C LYS A 51 4.95 18.71 -0.76
N ALA A 52 4.84 18.22 0.48
CA ALA A 52 3.66 18.41 1.31
C ALA A 52 3.42 19.89 1.60
N ILE A 53 4.43 20.60 2.08
CA ILE A 53 4.33 22.03 2.40
C ILE A 53 3.92 22.82 1.14
N SER A 54 4.49 22.52 -0.03
CA SER A 54 4.12 23.17 -1.29
C SER A 54 2.68 22.95 -1.73
N LEU A 55 1.99 21.93 -1.18
CA LEU A 55 0.63 21.57 -1.56
C LEU A 55 -0.41 22.04 -0.54
N ILE A 56 -0.08 21.99 0.76
CA ILE A 56 -1.05 22.20 1.84
C ILE A 56 -0.61 23.25 2.87
N GLY A 57 0.60 23.77 2.74
CA GLY A 57 1.20 24.71 3.68
C GLY A 57 1.71 24.06 4.96
N ARG A 58 2.65 24.77 5.61
CA ARG A 58 3.36 24.28 6.79
C ARG A 58 2.47 23.90 7.97
N PRO A 59 1.43 24.69 8.36
CA PRO A 59 0.61 24.34 9.53
C PRO A 59 -0.13 23.00 9.38
N LEU A 60 -0.70 22.74 8.20
CA LEU A 60 -1.41 21.50 7.93
C LEU A 60 -0.46 20.32 7.74
N TYR A 61 0.72 20.55 7.15
CA TYR A 61 1.78 19.56 7.09
C TYR A 61 2.20 19.10 8.49
N GLU A 62 2.51 20.03 9.39
CA GLU A 62 2.96 19.72 10.75
C GLU A 62 1.86 19.00 11.55
N ALA A 63 0.61 19.42 11.40
CA ALA A 63 -0.52 18.85 12.12
C ALA A 63 -0.91 17.43 11.64
N PHE A 64 -0.98 17.21 10.33
CA PHE A 64 -1.63 16.01 9.79
C PHE A 64 -0.71 15.07 9.02
N VAL A 65 0.45 15.54 8.56
CA VAL A 65 1.34 14.77 7.68
C VAL A 65 2.62 14.37 8.39
N LYS A 66 3.34 15.32 9.01
CA LYS A 66 4.70 15.13 9.54
C LYS A 66 4.81 13.92 10.47
N HIS A 67 4.07 13.96 11.57
CA HIS A 67 4.17 12.93 12.61
C HIS A 67 3.53 11.60 12.21
N TYR A 68 2.42 11.63 11.47
CA TYR A 68 1.83 10.41 10.90
C TYR A 68 2.81 9.71 9.95
N THR A 69 3.45 10.47 9.06
CA THR A 69 4.45 9.98 8.10
C THR A 69 5.66 9.41 8.83
N ALA A 70 6.18 10.13 9.83
CA ALA A 70 7.29 9.66 10.64
C ALA A 70 6.97 8.33 11.35
N LYS A 71 5.76 8.14 11.89
CA LYS A 71 5.34 6.85 12.47
C LYS A 71 5.23 5.74 11.42
N GLN A 72 4.63 6.04 10.27
CA GLN A 72 4.42 5.08 9.19
C GLN A 72 5.73 4.61 8.55
N TRP A 73 6.74 5.47 8.46
CA TRP A 73 7.98 5.19 7.72
C TRP A 73 9.23 5.10 8.60
N GLN A 74 9.16 5.48 9.89
CA GLN A 74 10.30 5.67 10.81
C GLN A 74 11.51 6.33 10.13
N THR A 75 11.21 7.25 9.24
CA THR A 75 12.15 8.00 8.42
C THR A 75 11.65 9.43 8.46
N ASP A 76 12.56 10.39 8.61
CA ASP A 76 12.18 11.78 8.57
C ASP A 76 11.59 12.10 7.18
N PRO A 77 10.44 12.79 7.09
CA PRO A 77 9.89 13.26 5.82
C PRO A 77 10.89 13.95 4.87
N VAL A 78 11.97 14.56 5.38
CA VAL A 78 13.01 15.16 4.53
C VAL A 78 13.84 14.12 3.76
N ASP A 79 13.90 12.88 4.25
CA ASP A 79 14.63 11.77 3.64
C ASP A 79 13.73 10.85 2.79
N LEU A 80 12.43 11.16 2.69
CA LEU A 80 11.47 10.40 1.90
C LEU A 80 11.27 11.02 0.51
N PRO A 81 11.10 10.18 -0.54
CA PRO A 81 10.83 10.69 -1.89
C PRO A 81 9.53 11.50 -1.97
N ALA A 82 9.53 12.59 -2.74
CA ALA A 82 8.34 13.40 -2.98
C ALA A 82 7.13 12.60 -3.51
N ALA A 83 7.36 11.50 -4.22
CA ALA A 83 6.30 10.65 -4.79
C ALA A 83 5.39 9.98 -3.74
N VAL A 84 5.83 9.87 -2.48
CA VAL A 84 5.05 9.22 -1.41
C VAL A 84 3.74 9.97 -1.12
N ILE A 85 3.68 11.30 -1.34
CA ILE A 85 2.48 12.10 -1.05
C ILE A 85 1.51 12.25 -2.23
N ASN A 86 1.83 11.70 -3.41
CA ASN A 86 0.99 11.83 -4.62
C ASN A 86 -0.45 11.31 -4.46
N ARG A 87 -0.71 10.53 -3.42
CA ARG A 87 -2.02 9.89 -3.14
C ARG A 87 -3.02 10.76 -2.38
N LEU A 88 -2.62 11.87 -1.76
CA LEU A 88 -3.52 12.65 -0.90
C LEU A 88 -4.24 13.75 -1.71
N PRO A 89 -5.56 13.63 -1.97
CA PRO A 89 -6.27 14.65 -2.70
C PRO A 89 -6.42 15.92 -1.86
N VAL A 90 -6.04 17.06 -2.43
CA VAL A 90 -6.37 18.38 -1.89
C VAL A 90 -7.68 18.82 -2.51
N ARG A 91 -8.75 18.87 -1.72
CA ARG A 91 -10.09 19.26 -2.18
C ARG A 91 -10.43 20.67 -1.72
N TYR A 92 -11.22 21.37 -2.53
CA TYR A 92 -11.85 22.64 -2.17
C TYR A 92 -13.38 22.49 -2.15
N THR A 93 -13.83 21.34 -1.65
CA THR A 93 -15.23 20.96 -1.44
C THR A 93 -15.39 20.32 -0.06
N PHE A 94 -16.62 19.99 0.35
CA PHE A 94 -16.91 19.22 1.57
C PHE A 94 -16.89 17.70 1.35
N ASP A 95 -16.53 17.23 0.16
CA ASP A 95 -16.44 15.80 -0.12
C ASP A 95 -15.27 15.18 0.68
N ASN A 96 -15.62 14.29 1.60
CA ASN A 96 -14.71 13.56 2.47
C ASN A 96 -14.57 12.08 2.11
N ARG A 97 -15.02 11.64 0.92
CA ARG A 97 -14.75 10.28 0.44
C ARG A 97 -13.25 10.02 0.45
N TYR A 98 -12.79 8.88 0.94
CA TYR A 98 -11.34 8.64 1.04
C TYR A 98 -10.71 8.41 -0.34
N PHE A 99 -11.40 7.64 -1.19
CA PHE A 99 -11.00 7.35 -2.56
C PHE A 99 -11.75 8.23 -3.58
N ASN A 100 -11.13 8.42 -4.74
CA ASN A 100 -11.71 9.15 -5.89
C ASN A 100 -12.11 8.20 -7.03
N ASP A 101 -12.05 6.89 -6.80
CA ASP A 101 -12.34 5.89 -7.83
C ASP A 101 -13.84 5.82 -8.17
N THR A 102 -14.12 5.35 -9.38
CA THR A 102 -15.49 5.19 -9.89
C THR A 102 -16.23 4.06 -9.17
N TYR A 103 -15.53 2.98 -8.83
CA TYR A 103 -16.10 1.80 -8.19
C TYR A 103 -15.40 1.55 -6.85
N GLU A 104 -16.19 1.34 -5.80
CA GLU A 104 -15.72 1.07 -4.45
C GLU A 104 -16.73 0.17 -3.73
N GLY A 105 -16.25 -0.74 -2.89
CA GLY A 105 -17.09 -1.61 -2.08
C GLY A 105 -16.28 -2.67 -1.35
N LEU A 106 -16.95 -3.39 -0.46
CA LEU A 106 -16.40 -4.54 0.25
C LEU A 106 -17.10 -5.82 -0.23
N PRO A 107 -16.41 -6.98 -0.31
CA PRO A 107 -17.05 -8.24 -0.66
C PRO A 107 -18.11 -8.60 0.38
N VAL A 108 -19.35 -8.82 -0.05
CA VAL A 108 -20.50 -9.09 0.82
C VAL A 108 -20.23 -10.25 1.79
N ASP A 109 -19.61 -11.32 1.29
CA ASP A 109 -19.26 -12.52 2.08
C ASP A 109 -17.82 -12.51 2.62
N GLY A 110 -17.12 -11.37 2.53
CA GLY A 110 -15.74 -11.18 2.97
C GLY A 110 -14.68 -11.61 1.94
N TYR A 111 -13.45 -11.14 2.16
CA TYR A 111 -12.33 -11.36 1.22
C TYR A 111 -11.97 -12.83 1.05
N THR A 112 -11.98 -13.64 2.11
CA THR A 112 -11.66 -15.07 2.02
C THR A 112 -12.62 -15.82 1.09
N ALA A 113 -13.93 -15.55 1.17
CA ALA A 113 -14.91 -16.17 0.29
C ALA A 113 -14.68 -15.79 -1.18
N TRP A 114 -14.37 -14.52 -1.45
CA TRP A 114 -13.99 -14.07 -2.79
C TRP A 114 -12.74 -14.80 -3.30
N LEU A 115 -11.67 -14.86 -2.50
CA LEU A 115 -10.41 -15.52 -2.89
C LEU A 115 -10.59 -17.03 -3.10
N GLN A 116 -11.40 -17.70 -2.28
CA GLN A 116 -11.75 -19.11 -2.48
C GLN A 116 -12.47 -19.34 -3.81
N ASN A 117 -13.42 -18.46 -4.17
CA ASN A 117 -14.10 -18.54 -5.46
C ASN A 117 -13.15 -18.36 -6.65
N MET A 118 -12.12 -17.52 -6.52
CA MET A 118 -11.10 -17.37 -7.57
C MET A 118 -10.27 -18.63 -7.77
N ALA A 119 -10.07 -19.44 -6.73
CA ALA A 119 -9.27 -20.68 -6.75
C ALA A 119 -10.13 -21.96 -6.83
N ALA A 120 -11.42 -21.84 -7.17
CA ALA A 120 -12.38 -22.95 -7.09
C ALA A 120 -12.42 -23.87 -8.31
N ASP A 121 -11.76 -23.54 -9.42
CA ASP A 121 -11.74 -24.38 -10.62
C ASP A 121 -10.98 -25.69 -10.35
N ASP A 122 -11.52 -26.83 -10.80
CA ASP A 122 -10.95 -28.17 -10.55
C ASP A 122 -9.52 -28.35 -11.11
N ARG A 123 -9.05 -27.44 -11.98
CA ARG A 123 -7.68 -27.43 -12.50
C ARG A 123 -6.68 -26.72 -11.56
N ILE A 124 -7.15 -26.07 -10.51
CA ILE A 124 -6.33 -25.31 -9.56
C ILE A 124 -6.15 -26.13 -8.29
N GLU A 125 -4.90 -26.53 -8.01
CA GLU A 125 -4.51 -27.14 -6.74
C GLU A 125 -3.78 -26.08 -5.88
N VAL A 126 -4.25 -25.87 -4.65
CA VAL A 126 -3.61 -24.97 -3.69
C VAL A 126 -2.99 -25.77 -2.54
N ARG A 127 -1.69 -25.58 -2.31
CA ARG A 127 -0.95 -26.16 -1.18
C ARG A 127 -0.53 -25.05 -0.23
N LEU A 128 -1.24 -24.94 0.90
CA LEU A 128 -0.91 -24.01 1.98
C LEU A 128 0.32 -24.51 2.77
N ASP A 129 0.85 -23.67 3.67
CA ASP A 129 1.96 -24.01 4.57
C ASP A 129 3.21 -24.59 3.85
N THR A 130 3.45 -24.17 2.60
CA THR A 130 4.50 -24.72 1.73
C THR A 130 5.42 -23.63 1.21
N ASP A 131 6.70 -23.67 1.60
CA ASP A 131 7.71 -22.77 1.08
C ASP A 131 8.24 -23.25 -0.28
N TRP A 132 8.07 -22.42 -1.32
CA TRP A 132 8.55 -22.69 -2.68
C TRP A 132 10.03 -23.13 -2.71
N PHE A 133 10.90 -22.50 -1.92
CA PHE A 133 12.33 -22.79 -1.94
C PHE A 133 12.65 -24.19 -1.41
N GLN A 134 11.76 -24.80 -0.63
CA GLN A 134 11.91 -26.17 -0.11
C GLN A 134 11.47 -27.22 -1.12
N VAL A 135 10.51 -26.91 -2.01
CA VAL A 135 9.86 -27.91 -2.89
C VAL A 135 10.13 -27.70 -4.39
N ARG A 136 10.69 -26.54 -4.79
CA ARG A 136 10.84 -26.17 -6.21
C ARG A 136 11.63 -27.18 -7.03
N ALA A 137 12.65 -27.82 -6.45
CA ALA A 137 13.48 -28.76 -7.18
C ALA A 137 12.65 -29.95 -7.69
N ASP A 138 11.88 -30.58 -6.81
CA ASP A 138 11.06 -31.74 -7.14
C ASP A 138 9.89 -31.36 -8.05
N LEU A 139 9.21 -30.25 -7.76
CA LEU A 139 8.07 -29.79 -8.58
C LEU A 139 8.50 -29.47 -10.02
N ARG A 140 9.63 -28.79 -10.19
CA ARG A 140 10.16 -28.45 -11.51
C ARG A 140 10.76 -29.66 -12.22
N ALA A 141 11.33 -30.62 -11.51
CA ALA A 141 11.79 -31.88 -12.10
C ALA A 141 10.61 -32.71 -12.63
N ALA A 142 9.49 -32.73 -11.91
CA ALA A 142 8.27 -33.42 -12.33
C ALA A 142 7.58 -32.73 -13.53
N ASN A 143 7.68 -31.40 -13.62
CA ASN A 143 7.04 -30.59 -14.67
C ASN A 143 8.01 -29.58 -15.31
N PRO A 144 9.04 -30.04 -16.06
CA PRO A 144 10.14 -29.17 -16.49
C PRO A 144 9.76 -28.10 -17.52
N ALA A 145 8.69 -28.34 -18.28
CA ALA A 145 8.20 -27.38 -19.27
C ALA A 145 7.32 -26.29 -18.66
N ALA A 146 6.80 -26.49 -17.44
CA ALA A 146 5.88 -25.55 -16.82
C ALA A 146 6.62 -24.26 -16.43
N PRO A 147 6.12 -23.07 -16.86
CA PRO A 147 6.64 -21.80 -16.37
C PRO A 147 6.23 -21.59 -14.91
N VAL A 148 6.91 -20.66 -14.23
CA VAL A 148 6.61 -20.25 -12.86
C VAL A 148 6.22 -18.78 -12.86
N VAL A 149 5.14 -18.44 -12.17
CA VAL A 149 4.84 -17.05 -11.78
C VAL A 149 5.19 -16.92 -10.31
N TYR A 150 6.24 -16.17 -10.00
CA TYR A 150 6.71 -15.96 -8.64
C TYR A 150 6.26 -14.59 -8.12
N THR A 151 5.54 -14.59 -7.00
CA THR A 151 5.00 -13.38 -6.36
C THR A 151 5.53 -13.17 -4.94
N GLY A 152 6.54 -13.92 -4.53
CA GLY A 152 7.24 -13.72 -3.25
C GLY A 152 8.29 -12.60 -3.32
N PRO A 153 9.05 -12.34 -2.25
CA PRO A 153 10.07 -11.28 -2.23
C PRO A 153 11.15 -11.50 -3.29
N LEU A 154 11.35 -10.46 -4.12
CA LEU A 154 12.28 -10.48 -5.26
C LEU A 154 13.73 -10.72 -4.84
N ASP A 155 14.19 -10.04 -3.80
CA ASP A 155 15.55 -10.17 -3.26
C ASP A 155 15.78 -11.56 -2.65
N ARG A 156 14.81 -12.08 -1.90
CA ARG A 156 14.86 -13.44 -1.34
C ARG A 156 14.97 -14.52 -2.41
N TYR A 157 14.35 -14.33 -3.58
CA TYR A 157 14.45 -15.29 -4.69
C TYR A 157 15.90 -15.55 -5.09
N PHE A 158 16.71 -14.50 -5.10
CA PHE A 158 18.12 -14.51 -5.44
C PHE A 158 19.03 -14.57 -4.21
N ASP A 159 18.54 -15.10 -3.09
CA ASP A 159 19.28 -15.27 -1.83
C ASP A 159 20.01 -13.98 -1.37
N TYR A 160 19.34 -12.84 -1.59
CA TYR A 160 19.85 -11.50 -1.24
C TYR A 160 21.20 -11.13 -1.90
N ALA A 161 21.51 -11.72 -3.06
CA ALA A 161 22.81 -11.58 -3.74
C ALA A 161 23.22 -10.13 -4.09
N GLU A 162 22.26 -9.19 -4.22
CA GLU A 162 22.53 -7.77 -4.50
C GLU A 162 22.29 -6.88 -3.27
N GLY A 163 22.11 -7.49 -2.09
CA GLY A 163 21.70 -6.81 -0.87
C GLY A 163 20.21 -6.97 -0.56
N ARG A 164 19.79 -6.50 0.61
CA ARG A 164 18.39 -6.59 1.07
C ARG A 164 17.63 -5.33 0.65
N LEU A 165 16.45 -5.52 0.07
CA LEU A 165 15.55 -4.40 -0.21
C LEU A 165 14.93 -3.91 1.10
N GLY A 166 14.80 -2.60 1.27
CA GLY A 166 14.16 -1.99 2.44
C GLY A 166 12.64 -2.18 2.44
N TRP A 167 12.10 -2.83 3.47
CA TRP A 167 10.66 -3.00 3.63
C TRP A 167 10.18 -2.45 4.97
N ARG A 168 8.95 -1.95 4.97
CA ARG A 168 8.16 -1.77 6.19
C ARG A 168 7.34 -3.01 6.45
N THR A 169 7.18 -3.33 7.72
CA THR A 169 6.19 -4.26 8.23
C THR A 169 5.24 -3.55 9.21
N LEU A 170 4.24 -4.28 9.69
CA LEU A 170 3.21 -3.82 10.60
C LEU A 170 3.00 -4.88 11.68
N ASP A 171 2.93 -4.43 12.92
CA ASP A 171 2.45 -5.23 14.03
C ASP A 171 1.02 -4.81 14.37
N PHE A 172 0.21 -5.78 14.78
CA PHE A 172 -1.20 -5.57 15.06
C PHE A 172 -1.54 -6.03 16.48
N GLU A 173 -2.08 -5.13 17.28
CA GLU A 173 -2.68 -5.48 18.57
C GLU A 173 -4.20 -5.54 18.41
N VAL A 174 -4.75 -6.75 18.47
CA VAL A 174 -6.19 -6.99 18.37
C VAL A 174 -6.77 -7.07 19.78
N GLU A 175 -7.83 -6.32 20.03
CA GLU A 175 -8.51 -6.28 21.33
C GLU A 175 -10.02 -6.42 21.13
N VAL A 176 -10.64 -7.28 21.94
CA VAL A 176 -12.10 -7.35 22.06
C VAL A 176 -12.51 -6.53 23.27
N LEU A 177 -13.36 -5.52 23.06
CA LEU A 177 -13.81 -4.60 24.10
C LEU A 177 -15.24 -4.91 24.52
N ASP A 178 -15.55 -4.70 25.80
CA ASP A 178 -16.91 -4.79 26.37
C ASP A 178 -17.69 -3.47 26.13
N THR A 179 -17.72 -3.02 24.88
CA THR A 179 -18.56 -1.93 24.38
C THR A 179 -19.08 -2.30 22.98
N GLY A 180 -20.29 -1.88 22.65
CA GLY A 180 -20.84 -2.08 21.29
C GLY A 180 -20.12 -1.25 20.23
N ASP A 181 -19.56 -0.11 20.60
CA ASP A 181 -18.93 0.83 19.66
C ASP A 181 -17.78 1.55 20.38
N PHE A 182 -16.59 1.51 19.79
CA PHE A 182 -15.39 2.13 20.36
C PHE A 182 -15.15 3.53 19.80
N GLN A 183 -15.25 3.71 18.48
CA GLN A 183 -14.90 4.97 17.81
C GLN A 183 -15.93 5.46 16.77
N GLY A 184 -17.00 4.72 16.51
CA GLY A 184 -18.11 5.14 15.64
C GLY A 184 -17.75 5.28 14.16
N THR A 185 -16.60 4.75 13.73
CA THR A 185 -16.10 4.82 12.34
C THR A 185 -15.14 3.66 12.05
N PRO A 186 -15.02 3.17 10.81
CA PRO A 186 -14.16 2.01 10.51
C PRO A 186 -12.68 2.24 10.81
N VAL A 187 -12.17 3.45 10.55
CA VAL A 187 -10.74 3.78 10.72
C VAL A 187 -10.59 5.17 11.30
N MET A 188 -9.81 5.27 12.38
CA MET A 188 -9.37 6.55 12.95
C MET A 188 -7.85 6.65 12.85
N ASN A 189 -7.36 7.61 12.05
CA ASN A 189 -5.94 7.95 12.03
C ASN A 189 -5.57 8.73 13.29
N TYR A 190 -4.39 8.46 13.83
CA TYR A 190 -3.82 9.19 14.96
C TYR A 190 -2.58 9.93 14.48
N ASN A 191 -2.72 11.24 14.28
CA ASN A 191 -1.72 12.04 13.58
C ASN A 191 -0.58 12.49 14.50
N ASP A 192 -0.80 12.52 15.81
CA ASP A 192 0.15 13.01 16.80
C ASP A 192 1.29 12.02 17.09
N ALA A 193 2.42 12.55 17.55
CA ALA A 193 3.63 11.77 17.87
C ALA A 193 3.58 11.11 19.27
N ASP A 194 2.67 11.54 20.15
CA ASP A 194 2.53 11.05 21.52
C ASP A 194 1.85 9.68 21.61
N VAL A 195 1.25 9.21 20.52
CA VAL A 195 0.61 7.89 20.40
C VAL A 195 1.40 6.98 19.45
N PRO A 196 1.76 5.75 19.87
CA PRO A 196 2.70 4.90 19.14
C PRO A 196 2.12 4.24 17.88
N TYR A 197 0.81 3.99 17.84
CA TYR A 197 0.14 3.42 16.68
C TYR A 197 -0.19 4.50 15.64
N THR A 198 -0.28 4.11 14.36
CA THR A 198 -0.65 5.01 13.25
C THR A 198 -2.16 5.23 13.20
N ARG A 199 -2.94 4.17 13.42
CA ARG A 199 -4.41 4.18 13.33
C ARG A 199 -5.04 3.03 14.12
N ILE A 200 -6.33 3.17 14.37
CA ILE A 200 -7.18 2.12 14.93
C ILE A 200 -8.25 1.74 13.91
N HIS A 201 -8.37 0.44 13.65
CA HIS A 201 -9.45 -0.14 12.88
C HIS A 201 -10.53 -0.65 13.83
N GLU A 202 -11.80 -0.40 13.53
CA GLU A 202 -12.94 -0.99 14.23
C GLU A 202 -13.84 -1.69 13.20
N PHE A 203 -13.75 -3.02 13.18
CA PHE A 203 -14.18 -3.78 11.99
C PHE A 203 -15.69 -3.87 11.79
N ARG A 204 -16.49 -3.70 12.86
CA ARG A 204 -17.96 -3.77 12.77
C ARG A 204 -18.52 -2.76 11.77
N HIS A 205 -17.84 -1.61 11.61
CA HIS A 205 -18.30 -0.51 10.76
C HIS A 205 -18.00 -0.72 9.27
N PHE A 206 -17.19 -1.73 8.90
CA PHE A 206 -17.00 -2.11 7.51
C PHE A 206 -18.21 -2.88 6.93
N HIS A 207 -18.95 -3.58 7.78
CA HIS A 207 -20.10 -4.39 7.37
C HIS A 207 -21.33 -4.08 8.25
N PRO A 208 -21.88 -2.86 8.18
CA PRO A 208 -23.03 -2.46 8.98
C PRO A 208 -24.31 -3.26 8.64
N GLU A 209 -24.34 -3.94 7.49
CA GLU A 209 -25.43 -4.81 7.06
C GLU A 209 -25.48 -6.16 7.80
N ARG A 210 -24.40 -6.54 8.50
CA ARG A 210 -24.30 -7.82 9.20
C ARG A 210 -24.85 -7.73 10.63
N ALA A 211 -25.35 -8.86 11.12
CA ALA A 211 -25.77 -9.01 12.51
C ALA A 211 -24.56 -9.26 13.42
N TYR A 212 -24.07 -8.20 14.08
CA TYR A 212 -22.98 -8.26 15.05
C TYR A 212 -23.49 -8.10 16.50
N PRO A 213 -22.73 -8.56 17.51
CA PRO A 213 -23.03 -8.26 18.91
C PRO A 213 -23.15 -6.74 19.14
N THR A 214 -24.01 -6.36 20.08
CA THR A 214 -24.30 -4.94 20.40
C THR A 214 -23.60 -4.45 21.66
N ASP A 215 -22.97 -5.35 22.42
CA ASP A 215 -22.27 -5.11 23.68
C ASP A 215 -20.76 -5.35 23.58
N LYS A 216 -20.28 -5.79 22.41
CA LYS A 216 -18.86 -6.01 22.12
C LYS A 216 -18.46 -5.49 20.76
N THR A 217 -17.18 -5.16 20.64
CA THR A 217 -16.54 -4.76 19.38
C THR A 217 -15.10 -5.25 19.35
N VAL A 218 -14.55 -5.38 18.14
CA VAL A 218 -13.15 -5.75 17.92
C VAL A 218 -12.44 -4.57 17.30
N ILE A 219 -11.37 -4.13 17.95
CA ILE A 219 -10.48 -3.10 17.43
C ILE A 219 -9.10 -3.69 17.13
N MET A 220 -8.37 -3.01 16.25
CA MET A 220 -6.98 -3.34 15.95
C MET A 220 -6.14 -2.06 15.89
N ARG A 221 -5.17 -1.97 16.80
CA ARG A 221 -4.13 -0.93 16.76
C ARG A 221 -3.02 -1.38 15.80
N GLU A 222 -2.65 -0.50 14.88
CA GLU A 222 -1.62 -0.75 13.86
C GLU A 222 -0.34 0.01 14.19
N PHE A 223 0.78 -0.72 14.26
CA PHE A 223 2.11 -0.17 14.53
C PHE A 223 3.00 -0.45 13.33
N SER A 224 3.79 0.53 12.89
CA SER A 224 4.67 0.36 11.75
C SER A 224 6.13 0.38 12.16
N ARG A 225 6.91 -0.53 11.57
CA ARG A 225 8.37 -0.60 11.76
C ARG A 225 9.10 -1.11 10.51
N PHE A 226 10.43 -1.05 10.52
CA PHE A 226 11.23 -1.76 9.52
C PHE A 226 11.02 -3.27 9.65
N ALA A 227 10.96 -3.95 8.50
CA ALA A 227 10.96 -5.40 8.45
C ALA A 227 12.38 -5.92 8.67
N GLU A 228 12.55 -6.85 9.60
CA GLU A 228 13.82 -7.46 9.97
C GLU A 228 13.73 -8.98 9.86
N GLY A 229 14.87 -9.65 9.65
CA GLY A 229 14.94 -11.11 9.69
C GLY A 229 13.91 -11.81 8.80
N THR A 230 12.92 -12.44 9.43
CA THR A 230 11.85 -13.23 8.81
C THR A 230 10.49 -12.53 8.82
N ASP A 231 10.43 -11.24 9.14
CA ASP A 231 9.19 -10.47 9.12
C ASP A 231 8.52 -10.47 7.75
N GLU A 232 7.20 -10.33 7.75
CA GLU A 232 6.43 -10.24 6.53
C GLU A 232 6.54 -8.82 5.93
N PRO A 233 7.04 -8.68 4.68
CA PRO A 233 7.18 -7.38 4.04
C PRO A 233 5.82 -6.86 3.56
N TYR A 234 5.45 -5.63 3.97
CA TYR A 234 4.19 -5.01 3.54
C TYR A 234 4.35 -3.85 2.57
N TYR A 235 5.26 -2.90 2.84
CA TYR A 235 5.44 -1.71 2.00
C TYR A 235 6.91 -1.56 1.57
N PRO A 236 7.20 -1.41 0.26
CA PRO A 236 8.55 -1.06 -0.19
C PRO A 236 8.88 0.38 0.24
N ILE A 237 10.09 0.60 0.77
CA ILE A 237 10.52 1.93 1.24
C ILE A 237 10.96 2.81 0.07
N ASN A 238 11.65 2.20 -0.89
CA ASN A 238 12.06 2.82 -2.15
C ASN A 238 12.96 4.06 -1.97
N THR A 239 13.90 3.98 -1.02
CA THR A 239 15.01 4.93 -0.89
C THR A 239 15.90 4.94 -2.14
N GLU A 240 16.81 5.91 -2.25
CA GLU A 240 17.77 5.93 -3.35
C GLU A 240 18.66 4.67 -3.40
N SER A 241 19.11 4.18 -2.23
CA SER A 241 19.85 2.92 -2.15
C SER A 241 19.01 1.71 -2.57
N ASP A 242 17.73 1.67 -2.18
CA ASP A 242 16.82 0.59 -2.60
C ASP A 242 16.66 0.55 -4.13
N ARG A 243 16.57 1.72 -4.78
CA ARG A 243 16.42 1.80 -6.24
C ARG A 243 17.64 1.24 -6.98
N ALA A 244 18.84 1.48 -6.44
CA ALA A 244 20.07 0.92 -7.01
C ALA A 244 20.08 -0.62 -6.90
N ILE A 245 19.73 -1.16 -5.74
CA ILE A 245 19.62 -2.62 -5.50
C ILE A 245 18.52 -3.22 -6.40
N LEU A 246 17.37 -2.56 -6.51
CA LEU A 246 16.25 -3.00 -7.33
C LEU A 246 16.62 -3.13 -8.81
N ALA A 247 17.41 -2.19 -9.34
CA ALA A 247 17.85 -2.25 -10.74
C ALA A 247 18.67 -3.51 -11.04
N ALA A 248 19.55 -3.91 -10.10
CA ALA A 248 20.31 -5.16 -10.21
C ALA A 248 19.38 -6.39 -10.16
N TYR A 249 18.41 -6.41 -9.25
CA TYR A 249 17.44 -7.51 -9.18
C TYR A 249 16.52 -7.59 -10.40
N ARG A 250 16.11 -6.47 -11.00
CA ARG A 250 15.35 -6.46 -12.25
C ARG A 250 16.12 -7.12 -13.38
N THR A 251 17.43 -6.88 -13.45
CA THR A 251 18.30 -7.54 -14.42
C THR A 251 18.35 -9.05 -14.19
N ARG A 252 18.49 -9.49 -12.93
CA ARG A 252 18.45 -10.92 -12.57
C ARG A 252 17.11 -11.57 -12.87
N ALA A 253 15.99 -10.91 -12.56
CA ALA A 253 14.64 -11.39 -12.87
C ALA A 253 14.41 -11.57 -14.38
N LYS A 254 14.88 -10.62 -15.21
CA LYS A 254 14.84 -10.75 -16.67
C LYS A 254 15.66 -11.95 -17.16
N GLN A 255 16.86 -12.14 -16.62
CA GLN A 255 17.71 -13.29 -16.95
C GLN A 255 17.07 -14.61 -16.54
N GLU A 256 16.50 -14.68 -15.34
CA GLU A 256 15.80 -15.87 -14.82
C GLU A 256 14.52 -16.19 -15.62
N THR A 257 13.80 -15.16 -16.10
CA THR A 257 12.67 -15.35 -17.02
C THR A 257 13.13 -16.04 -18.31
N ALA A 258 14.23 -15.56 -18.90
CA ALA A 258 14.76 -16.09 -20.15
C ALA A 258 15.35 -17.50 -20.00
N SER A 259 16.10 -17.76 -18.92
CA SER A 259 16.83 -19.02 -18.73
C SER A 259 16.00 -20.10 -18.05
N ALA A 260 15.13 -19.71 -17.12
CA ALA A 260 14.44 -20.61 -16.22
C ALA A 260 12.91 -20.44 -16.25
N LYS A 261 12.35 -19.65 -17.18
CA LYS A 261 10.90 -19.48 -17.35
C LYS A 261 10.17 -19.02 -16.08
N VAL A 262 10.80 -18.14 -15.29
CA VAL A 262 10.21 -17.59 -14.07
C VAL A 262 9.83 -16.14 -14.29
N LEU A 263 8.54 -15.85 -14.34
CA LEU A 263 7.98 -14.50 -14.34
C LEU A 263 7.91 -13.96 -12.91
N PHE A 264 8.12 -12.66 -12.75
CA PHE A 264 8.04 -11.98 -11.46
C PHE A 264 6.89 -10.97 -11.48
N GLY A 265 6.00 -11.05 -10.50
CA GLY A 265 4.80 -10.22 -10.44
C GLY A 265 4.34 -9.89 -9.02
N GLY A 266 3.36 -9.00 -8.93
CA GLY A 266 2.78 -8.57 -7.66
C GLY A 266 3.73 -7.73 -6.80
N ARG A 267 3.24 -7.33 -5.63
CA ARG A 267 3.90 -6.35 -4.75
C ARG A 267 5.34 -6.75 -4.38
N LEU A 268 5.52 -8.00 -3.97
CA LEU A 268 6.81 -8.50 -3.47
C LEU A 268 7.76 -8.85 -4.62
N GLY A 269 7.24 -9.43 -5.69
CA GLY A 269 8.02 -9.86 -6.85
C GLY A 269 8.53 -8.69 -7.70
N THR A 270 7.92 -7.51 -7.61
CA THR A 270 8.35 -6.32 -8.37
C THR A 270 8.84 -5.16 -7.50
N TYR A 271 8.79 -5.28 -6.17
CA TYR A 271 9.11 -4.22 -5.21
C TYR A 271 8.32 -2.93 -5.49
N GLN A 272 7.00 -3.08 -5.67
CA GLN A 272 6.11 -1.95 -5.99
C GLN A 272 4.90 -1.97 -5.06
N TYR A 273 4.53 -0.79 -4.58
CA TYR A 273 3.31 -0.65 -3.80
C TYR A 273 2.09 -0.72 -4.74
N LEU A 274 1.39 -1.85 -4.72
CA LEU A 274 0.22 -2.12 -5.55
C LEU A 274 -1.01 -2.30 -4.66
N ASP A 275 -2.05 -1.49 -4.91
CA ASP A 275 -3.40 -1.76 -4.41
C ASP A 275 -3.99 -3.00 -5.11
N MET A 276 -5.07 -3.57 -4.54
CA MET A 276 -5.66 -4.81 -5.06
C MET A 276 -6.03 -4.73 -6.55
N HIS A 277 -6.69 -3.65 -6.97
CA HIS A 277 -7.11 -3.49 -8.37
C HIS A 277 -5.91 -3.31 -9.32
N MET A 278 -4.83 -2.66 -8.88
CA MET A 278 -3.59 -2.52 -9.66
C MET A 278 -2.87 -3.86 -9.79
N ALA A 279 -2.85 -4.68 -8.73
CA ALA A 279 -2.29 -6.02 -8.78
C ALA A 279 -3.10 -6.93 -9.73
N ILE A 280 -4.44 -6.86 -9.70
CA ILE A 280 -5.31 -7.59 -10.64
C ILE A 280 -5.07 -7.13 -12.08
N ALA A 281 -5.03 -5.82 -12.34
CA ALA A 281 -4.76 -5.29 -13.67
C ALA A 281 -3.38 -5.70 -14.20
N SER A 282 -2.35 -5.66 -13.35
CA SER A 282 -1.01 -6.14 -13.68
C SER A 282 -0.97 -7.63 -14.02
N ALA A 283 -1.69 -8.46 -13.24
CA ALA A 283 -1.78 -9.90 -13.48
C ALA A 283 -2.54 -10.23 -14.78
N LEU A 284 -3.65 -9.54 -15.06
CA LEU A 284 -4.40 -9.70 -16.31
C LEU A 284 -3.54 -9.31 -17.52
N SER A 285 -2.82 -8.19 -17.45
CA SER A 285 -1.89 -7.77 -18.51
C SER A 285 -0.77 -8.80 -18.72
N MET A 286 -0.16 -9.30 -17.64
CA MET A 286 0.86 -10.35 -17.74
C MET A 286 0.29 -11.64 -18.34
N TYR A 287 -0.93 -12.01 -17.98
CA TYR A 287 -1.59 -13.19 -18.52
C TYR A 287 -1.83 -13.05 -20.02
N ASP A 288 -2.52 -11.99 -20.45
CA ASP A 288 -2.91 -11.81 -21.85
C ASP A 288 -1.72 -11.61 -22.78
N ASN A 289 -0.72 -10.83 -22.35
CA ASN A 289 0.38 -10.40 -23.23
C ASN A 289 1.59 -11.34 -23.20
N VAL A 290 1.79 -12.10 -22.12
CA VAL A 290 3.01 -12.90 -21.92
C VAL A 290 2.71 -14.37 -21.66
N LEU A 291 1.91 -14.68 -20.63
CA LEU A 291 1.76 -16.06 -20.17
C LEU A 291 0.84 -16.89 -21.08
N ALA A 292 -0.31 -16.37 -21.50
CA ALA A 292 -1.24 -17.08 -22.36
C ALA A 292 -0.63 -17.39 -23.75
N PRO A 293 0.04 -16.44 -24.45
CA PRO A 293 0.76 -16.75 -25.68
C PRO A 293 1.87 -17.78 -25.49
N HIS A 294 2.58 -17.75 -24.35
CA HIS A 294 3.59 -18.76 -24.04
C HIS A 294 2.98 -20.16 -23.88
N LEU A 295 1.89 -20.27 -23.12
CA LEU A 295 1.24 -21.54 -22.82
C LEU A 295 0.48 -22.13 -24.02
N ALA A 296 -0.13 -21.28 -24.86
CA ALA A 296 -0.90 -21.71 -26.02
C ALA A 296 -0.03 -21.97 -27.25
N ASP A 297 0.89 -21.05 -27.57
CA ASP A 297 1.60 -21.00 -28.86
C ASP A 297 3.11 -21.20 -28.73
N GLY A 298 3.63 -21.32 -27.50
CA GLY A 298 5.07 -21.44 -27.25
C GLY A 298 5.86 -20.14 -27.46
N ALA A 299 5.18 -18.98 -27.48
CA ALA A 299 5.83 -17.68 -27.59
C ALA A 299 6.88 -17.46 -26.48
N PRO A 300 8.01 -16.76 -26.71
CA PRO A 300 8.99 -16.51 -25.66
C PRO A 300 8.42 -15.71 -24.49
N LEU A 301 8.78 -16.07 -23.25
CA LEU A 301 8.43 -15.31 -22.03
C LEU A 301 9.20 -13.99 -21.90
N SER A 302 10.36 -13.91 -22.56
CA SER A 302 11.22 -12.74 -22.58
C SER A 302 11.19 -12.13 -23.99
N GLY A 303 10.32 -11.15 -24.19
CA GLY A 303 10.21 -10.39 -25.44
C GLY A 303 8.94 -9.54 -25.46
N GLY A 304 9.08 -8.23 -25.23
CA GLY A 304 7.93 -7.32 -25.27
C GLY A 304 8.25 -5.86 -24.98
N ASP A 305 8.93 -5.54 -23.88
CA ASP A 305 9.12 -4.14 -23.46
C ASP A 305 10.60 -3.76 -23.33
N ASP A 306 11.17 -3.34 -24.46
CA ASP A 306 12.36 -2.47 -24.53
C ASP A 306 11.95 -0.99 -24.71
N ASN A 307 10.70 -0.61 -24.42
CA ASN A 307 10.25 0.78 -24.40
C ASN A 307 9.35 1.06 -23.19
N GLU A 308 9.95 1.56 -22.11
CA GLU A 308 9.53 2.72 -21.29
C GLU A 308 10.49 2.93 -20.11
#